data_AF-A0A2S1WBM6-F1
#
_entry.id   AF-A0A2S1WBM6-F1
#
_cell.length_a   1.000
_cell.length_b   1.000
_cell.length_c   1.000
_cell.angle_alpha   90.00
_cell.angle_beta   90.00
_cell.angle_gamma   90.00
#
_symmetry.space_group_name_H-M   'P 1'
#
loop_
_entity.id
_entity.type
_entity.pdbx_description
1 polymer ?
#
loop_
_entity_poly.entity_id
_entity_poly.type
_entity_poly.pdbx_seq_one_letter_code
_entity_poly.pdbx_strand_id
1 'polypeptide(L)'
;MKQLIAIFQIRVIYLKKLKFPKIKIYFYFMIIGERIAKMDKSLNELIEILAEIKKSGNNFISNFSVNGYYDFLNSLTLIEELAFLHFLISILLLISITNILIIFFGNEIIKYFDLENKYPSLSTILKIRAKFQRYYLMWNVFYMFFICFIGIILDLLVLS
;
A
#
# COMPACT_ATOMS: atom_id res chain seq x y z
N MET A 1 -46.03 -1.23 -13.91
CA MET A 1 -45.41 -1.24 -12.55
C MET A 1 -46.24 -0.48 -11.50
N LYS A 2 -46.72 0.75 -11.75
CA LYS A 2 -47.53 1.53 -10.77
C LYS A 2 -48.89 0.91 -10.40
N GLN A 3 -49.58 0.22 -11.33
CA GLN A 3 -50.87 -0.44 -11.05
C GLN A 3 -50.74 -1.66 -10.11
N LEU A 4 -49.62 -2.40 -10.18
CA LEU A 4 -49.33 -3.53 -9.29
C LEU A 4 -49.14 -3.08 -7.83
N ILE A 5 -48.52 -1.90 -7.63
CA ILE A 5 -48.31 -1.30 -6.31
C ILE A 5 -49.64 -0.91 -5.66
N ALA A 6 -50.59 -0.36 -6.43
CA ALA A 6 -51.91 0.03 -5.92
C ALA A 6 -52.76 -1.19 -5.49
N ILE A 7 -52.76 -2.27 -6.29
CA ILE A 7 -53.42 -3.53 -5.94
C ILE A 7 -52.80 -4.16 -4.69
N PHE A 8 -51.48 -4.00 -4.50
CA PHE A 8 -50.77 -4.48 -3.31
C PHE A 8 -51.15 -3.71 -2.05
N GLN A 9 -51.27 -2.37 -2.11
CA GLN A 9 -51.65 -1.56 -0.95
C GLN A 9 -53.09 -1.84 -0.49
N ILE A 10 -54.02 -2.06 -1.42
CA ILE A 10 -55.41 -2.41 -1.10
C ILE A 10 -55.49 -3.78 -0.40
N ARG A 11 -54.69 -4.77 -0.83
CA ARG A 11 -54.62 -6.09 -0.18
C ARG A 11 -54.03 -6.04 1.24
N VAL A 12 -53.04 -5.17 1.48
CA VAL A 12 -52.42 -5.00 2.81
C VAL A 12 -53.41 -4.41 3.82
N ILE A 13 -54.28 -3.49 3.41
CA ILE A 13 -55.31 -2.90 4.27
C ILE A 13 -56.35 -3.94 4.68
N TYR A 14 -56.79 -4.79 3.76
CA TYR A 14 -57.76 -5.86 4.04
C TYR A 14 -57.20 -6.96 4.95
N LEU A 15 -55.93 -7.32 4.80
CA LEU A 15 -55.30 -8.35 5.63
C LEU A 15 -55.05 -7.88 7.08
N LYS A 16 -54.91 -6.58 7.33
CA LYS A 16 -54.72 -6.04 8.69
C LYS A 16 -55.93 -6.26 9.62
N LYS A 17 -57.12 -6.52 9.05
CA LYS A 17 -58.39 -6.68 9.78
C LYS A 17 -58.68 -8.12 10.24
N LEU A 18 -57.90 -9.11 9.77
CA LEU A 18 -58.10 -10.53 10.04
C LEU A 18 -56.93 -11.06 10.88
N LYS A 19 -57.12 -11.28 12.19
CA LYS A 19 -56.12 -11.89 13.09
C LYS A 19 -55.75 -13.31 12.64
N PHE A 20 -54.80 -13.43 11.73
CA PHE A 20 -54.22 -14.72 11.34
C PHE A 20 -52.68 -14.68 11.32
N PRO A 21 -52.01 -15.78 11.72
CA PRO A 21 -50.54 -15.89 11.81
C PRO A 21 -49.81 -15.66 10.47
N LYS A 22 -50.52 -15.69 9.33
CA LYS A 22 -49.98 -15.42 8.00
C LYS A 22 -49.46 -13.98 7.81
N ILE A 23 -49.96 -13.00 8.55
CA ILE A 23 -49.57 -11.58 8.42
C ILE A 23 -48.12 -11.33 8.86
N LYS A 24 -47.64 -12.07 9.87
CA LYS A 24 -46.25 -11.96 10.31
C LYS A 24 -45.28 -12.39 9.21
N ILE A 25 -45.62 -13.44 8.44
CA ILE A 25 -44.81 -13.94 7.33
C ILE A 25 -44.67 -12.87 6.23
N TYR A 26 -45.76 -12.23 5.83
CA TYR A 26 -45.72 -11.14 4.84
C TYR A 26 -44.88 -9.95 5.32
N PHE A 27 -44.95 -9.62 6.61
CA PHE A 27 -44.13 -8.56 7.20
C PHE A 27 -42.64 -8.91 7.19
N TYR A 28 -42.28 -10.17 7.48
CA TYR A 28 -40.89 -10.65 7.37
C TYR A 28 -40.38 -10.60 5.92
N PHE A 29 -41.16 -11.06 4.94
CA PHE A 29 -40.79 -10.95 3.52
C PHE A 29 -40.60 -9.51 3.07
N MET A 30 -41.41 -8.57 3.58
CA MET A 30 -41.29 -7.15 3.28
C MET A 30 -39.98 -6.55 3.84
N ILE A 31 -39.62 -6.87 5.10
CA ILE A 31 -38.36 -6.40 5.70
C ILE A 31 -37.14 -6.98 4.96
N ILE A 32 -37.21 -8.25 4.56
CA ILE A 32 -36.14 -8.90 3.80
C ILE A 32 -35.99 -8.24 2.42
N GLY A 33 -37.10 -7.97 1.73
CA GLY A 33 -37.09 -7.28 0.44
C GLY A 33 -36.48 -5.87 0.52
N GLU A 34 -36.80 -5.10 1.56
CA GLU A 34 -36.21 -3.77 1.76
C GLU A 34 -34.71 -3.83 2.04
N ARG A 35 -34.25 -4.85 2.78
CA ARG A 35 -32.82 -5.05 3.07
C ARG A 35 -32.04 -5.46 1.81
N ILE A 36 -32.62 -6.32 0.97
CA ILE A 36 -32.01 -6.72 -0.31
C ILE A 36 -31.88 -5.50 -1.22
N ALA A 37 -32.92 -4.67 -1.34
CA ALA A 37 -32.89 -3.47 -2.17
C ALA A 37 -31.82 -2.44 -1.71
N LYS A 38 -31.60 -2.31 -0.39
CA LYS A 38 -30.52 -1.45 0.14
C LYS A 38 -29.14 -2.03 -0.16
N MET A 39 -28.99 -3.35 -0.11
CA MET A 39 -27.75 -4.04 -0.41
C MET A 39 -27.38 -3.92 -1.89
N ASP A 40 -28.34 -4.08 -2.81
CA ASP A 40 -28.14 -3.89 -4.24
C ASP A 40 -27.69 -2.45 -4.56
N LYS A 41 -28.26 -1.46 -3.88
CA LYS A 41 -27.84 -0.06 -4.04
C LYS A 41 -26.39 0.15 -3.59
N SER A 42 -26.01 -0.37 -2.42
CA SER A 42 -24.63 -0.26 -1.92
C SER A 42 -23.62 -1.01 -2.80
N LEU A 43 -24.02 -2.12 -3.44
CA LEU A 43 -23.17 -2.85 -4.37
C LEU A 43 -22.93 -2.07 -5.66
N ASN A 44 -23.97 -1.40 -6.18
CA ASN A 44 -23.82 -0.55 -7.37
C ASN A 44 -22.92 0.67 -7.09
N GLU A 45 -23.04 1.29 -5.92
CA GLU A 45 -22.14 2.39 -5.50
C GLU A 45 -20.68 1.92 -5.40
N LEU A 46 -20.42 0.71 -4.89
CA LEU A 46 -19.06 0.14 -4.86
C LEU A 46 -18.52 -0.18 -6.25
N ILE A 47 -19.37 -0.68 -7.17
CA ILE A 47 -18.98 -0.96 -8.56
C ILE A 47 -18.60 0.34 -9.27
N GLU A 48 -19.32 1.44 -9.04
CA GLU A 48 -19.00 2.75 -9.60
C GLU A 48 -17.66 3.28 -9.08
N ILE A 49 -17.40 3.20 -7.77
CA ILE A 49 -16.11 3.60 -7.17
C ILE A 49 -14.95 2.77 -7.75
N LEU A 50 -15.13 1.46 -7.93
CA LEU A 50 -14.10 0.59 -8.53
C LEU A 50 -13.86 0.93 -10.01
N ALA A 51 -14.92 1.31 -10.74
CA ALA A 51 -14.80 1.76 -12.13
C ALA A 51 -14.06 3.11 -12.25
N GLU A 52 -14.26 4.01 -11.30
CA GLU A 52 -13.53 5.28 -11.21
C GLU A 52 -12.05 5.08 -10.85
N ILE A 53 -11.73 4.22 -9.88
CA ILE A 53 -10.34 3.89 -9.51
C ILE A 53 -9.59 3.25 -10.70
N LYS A 54 -10.27 2.39 -11.47
CA LYS A 54 -9.68 1.77 -12.67
C LYS A 54 -9.42 2.79 -13.79
N LYS A 55 -10.26 3.82 -13.92
CA LYS A 55 -10.04 4.93 -14.87
C LYS A 55 -8.99 5.92 -14.38
N SER A 56 -8.88 6.10 -13.06
CA SER A 56 -7.80 6.82 -12.37
C SER A 56 -6.55 5.96 -12.26
N GLY A 57 -6.18 5.28 -13.36
CA GLY A 57 -4.96 4.53 -13.45
C GLY A 57 -3.79 5.45 -13.11
N ASN A 58 -3.00 5.05 -12.11
CA ASN A 58 -1.75 5.72 -11.76
C ASN A 58 -0.84 5.70 -12.99
N ASN A 59 -0.90 6.76 -13.80
CA ASN A 59 -0.08 7.00 -15.00
C ASN A 59 1.43 6.93 -14.71
N PHE A 60 1.81 6.96 -13.43
CA PHE A 60 3.19 6.83 -12.97
C PHE A 60 3.76 5.42 -13.19
N ILE A 61 2.93 4.36 -13.07
CA ILE A 61 3.37 2.97 -13.22
C ILE A 61 3.24 2.52 -14.69
N SER A 62 2.21 2.96 -15.39
CA SER A 62 1.97 2.57 -16.80
C SER A 62 3.00 3.13 -17.78
N ASN A 63 3.70 4.22 -17.41
CA ASN A 63 4.75 4.82 -18.23
C ASN A 63 6.13 4.22 -17.98
N PHE A 64 6.28 3.35 -16.98
CA PHE A 64 7.53 2.62 -16.77
C PHE A 64 7.59 1.44 -17.75
N SER A 65 8.05 1.73 -18.97
CA SER A 65 8.26 0.70 -20.00
C SER A 65 9.41 -0.20 -19.59
N VAL A 66 9.07 -1.35 -19.02
CA VAL A 66 10.02 -2.42 -18.66
C VAL A 66 10.86 -2.83 -19.88
N ASN A 67 10.28 -2.79 -21.08
CA ASN A 67 10.98 -3.11 -22.33
C ASN A 67 12.10 -2.12 -22.63
N GLY A 68 11.89 -0.82 -22.41
CA GLY A 68 12.92 0.19 -22.64
C GLY A 68 14.12 0.05 -21.70
N TYR A 69 13.90 -0.48 -20.49
CA TYR A 69 14.99 -0.80 -19.57
C TYR A 69 15.80 -2.03 -20.01
N TYR A 70 15.12 -3.09 -20.50
CA TYR A 70 15.81 -4.26 -21.04
C TYR A 70 16.59 -3.95 -22.32
N ASP A 71 16.03 -3.13 -23.21
CA ASP A 71 16.71 -2.70 -24.42
C ASP A 71 17.96 -1.87 -24.11
N PHE A 72 17.90 -1.02 -23.07
CA PHE A 72 19.08 -0.34 -22.55
C PHE A 72 20.11 -1.35 -22.05
N LEU A 73 19.76 -2.25 -21.13
CA LEU A 73 20.70 -3.25 -20.58
C LEU A 73 21.34 -4.12 -21.67
N ASN A 74 20.58 -4.55 -22.67
CA ASN A 74 21.08 -5.36 -23.79
C ASN A 74 22.00 -4.57 -24.74
N SER A 75 21.98 -3.24 -24.68
CA SER A 75 22.85 -2.39 -25.50
C SER A 75 24.23 -2.17 -24.88
N LEU A 76 24.41 -2.46 -23.58
CA LEU A 76 25.70 -2.32 -22.90
C LEU A 76 26.64 -3.46 -23.30
N THR A 77 27.92 -3.13 -23.44
CA THR A 77 28.99 -4.13 -23.49
C THR A 77 29.22 -4.73 -22.10
N LEU A 78 29.83 -5.92 -22.04
CA LEU A 78 30.09 -6.62 -20.76
C LEU A 78 30.86 -5.74 -19.75
N ILE A 79 31.83 -4.95 -20.24
CA ILE A 79 32.61 -4.04 -19.40
C ILE A 79 31.75 -2.90 -18.85
N GLU A 80 30.87 -2.34 -19.69
CA GLU A 80 29.96 -1.26 -19.28
C GLU A 80 28.88 -1.77 -18.31
N GLU A 81 28.37 -3.00 -18.51
CA GLU A 81 27.44 -3.65 -17.59
C GLU A 81 28.08 -3.85 -16.21
N LEU A 82 29.32 -4.33 -16.18
CA LEU A 82 30.07 -4.58 -14.95
C LEU A 82 30.40 -3.27 -14.22
N ALA A 83 30.80 -2.22 -14.96
CA ALA A 83 31.00 -0.88 -14.42
C ALA A 83 29.71 -0.26 -13.87
N PHE A 84 28.58 -0.43 -14.57
CA PHE A 84 27.27 0.02 -14.12
C PHE A 84 26.86 -0.69 -12.83
N LEU A 85 27.08 -2.00 -12.74
CA LEU A 85 26.77 -2.78 -11.55
C LEU A 85 27.66 -2.37 -10.38
N HIS A 86 28.97 -2.16 -10.59
CA HIS A 86 29.87 -1.66 -9.56
C HIS A 86 29.48 -0.24 -9.08
N PHE A 87 29.04 0.63 -9.99
CA PHE A 87 28.51 1.95 -9.62
C PHE A 87 27.27 1.84 -8.73
N LEU A 88 26.35 0.91 -9.04
CA LEU A 88 25.14 0.67 -8.27
C LEU A 88 25.45 0.13 -6.87
N ILE A 89 26.39 -0.82 -6.77
CA ILE A 89 26.95 -1.32 -5.50
C ILE A 89 27.52 -0.17 -4.65
N SER A 90 28.23 0.77 -5.28
CA SER A 90 28.84 1.91 -4.58
C SER A 90 27.78 2.88 -4.04
N ILE A 91 26.70 3.11 -4.79
CA ILE A 91 25.56 3.90 -4.32
C ILE A 91 24.90 3.22 -3.11
N LEU A 92 24.70 1.90 -3.16
CA LEU A 92 24.11 1.15 -2.06
C LEU A 92 24.97 1.25 -0.79
N LEU A 93 26.30 1.14 -0.91
CA LEU A 93 27.22 1.37 0.20
C LEU A 93 27.10 2.79 0.77
N LEU A 94 27.03 3.81 -0.09
CA LEU A 94 26.86 5.20 0.34
C LEU A 94 25.54 5.40 1.13
N ILE A 95 24.45 4.79 0.67
CA ILE A 95 23.16 4.81 1.39
C ILE A 95 23.29 4.13 2.76
N SER A 96 23.94 2.96 2.83
CA SER A 96 24.17 2.25 4.09
C SER A 96 25.00 3.08 5.08
N ILE A 97 26.07 3.72 4.62
CA ILE A 97 26.90 4.61 5.45
C ILE A 97 26.07 5.81 5.94
N THR A 98 25.29 6.42 5.06
CA THR A 98 24.41 7.55 5.42
C THR A 98 23.38 7.13 6.47
N ASN A 99 22.79 5.94 6.34
CA ASN A 99 21.86 5.39 7.33
C ASN A 99 22.54 5.21 8.70
N ILE A 100 23.76 4.70 8.71
CA ILE A 100 24.54 4.53 9.94
C ILE A 100 24.84 5.90 10.58
N LEU A 101 25.22 6.91 9.80
CA LEU A 101 25.45 8.27 10.29
C LEU A 101 24.17 8.87 10.89
N ILE A 102 23.03 8.75 10.21
CA ILE A 102 21.74 9.21 10.73
C ILE A 102 21.36 8.49 12.02
N ILE A 103 21.70 7.21 12.16
CA ILE A 103 21.51 6.45 13.39
C ILE A 103 22.35 7.07 14.53
N PHE A 104 23.65 7.32 14.32
CA PHE A 104 24.52 7.88 15.36
C PHE A 104 24.17 9.32 15.74
N PHE A 105 24.04 10.20 14.75
CA PHE A 105 23.81 11.64 14.97
C PHE A 105 22.33 12.00 15.14
N GLY A 106 21.42 11.12 14.72
CA GLY A 106 19.99 11.42 14.70
C GLY A 106 19.37 11.60 16.08
N ASN A 107 19.96 11.04 17.15
CA ASN A 107 19.47 11.29 18.51
C ASN A 107 20.04 12.59 19.09
N GLU A 108 21.27 12.94 18.74
CA GLU A 108 21.89 14.21 19.15
C GLU A 108 21.22 15.40 18.46
N ILE A 109 20.83 15.27 17.18
CA ILE A 109 20.04 16.29 16.47
C ILE A 109 18.68 16.51 17.16
N ILE A 110 18.01 15.44 17.59
CA ILE A 110 16.69 15.55 18.27
C ILE A 110 16.81 16.29 19.59
N LYS A 111 17.83 15.98 20.39
CA LYS A 111 18.09 16.65 21.67
C LYS A 111 18.48 18.11 21.46
N TYR A 112 19.37 18.38 20.51
CA TYR A 112 19.86 19.73 20.25
C TYR A 112 18.75 20.70 19.80
N PHE A 113 17.81 20.22 18.98
CA PHE A 113 16.70 21.03 18.48
C PHE A 113 15.42 20.95 19.34
N ASP A 114 15.46 20.21 20.45
CA ASP A 114 14.31 19.96 21.34
C ASP A 114 13.02 19.61 20.56
N LEU A 115 13.17 18.73 19.57
CA LEU A 115 12.08 18.39 18.64
C LEU A 115 10.92 17.68 19.35
N GLU A 116 11.16 17.06 20.51
CA GLU A 116 10.12 16.43 21.31
C GLU A 116 9.14 17.45 21.90
N ASN A 117 9.64 18.61 22.36
CA ASN A 117 8.78 19.68 22.88
C ASN A 117 8.19 20.53 21.76
N LYS A 118 8.93 20.76 20.67
CA LYS A 118 8.47 21.58 19.54
C LYS A 118 7.42 20.89 18.68
N TYR A 119 7.49 19.56 18.56
CA TYR A 119 6.56 18.76 17.75
C TYR A 119 6.09 17.49 18.49
N PRO A 120 5.08 17.61 19.36
CA PRO A 120 4.63 16.50 20.22
C PRO A 120 4.06 15.31 19.43
N SER A 121 3.46 15.55 18.24
CA SER A 121 2.96 14.50 17.35
C SER A 121 4.08 13.62 16.76
N LEU A 122 5.27 14.19 16.57
CA LEU A 122 6.45 13.47 16.08
C LEU A 122 7.17 12.70 17.18
N SER A 123 6.96 13.05 18.45
CA SER A 123 7.64 12.41 19.59
C SER A 123 7.45 10.88 19.64
N THR A 124 6.25 10.39 19.30
CA THR A 124 5.96 8.95 19.27
C THR A 124 6.75 8.25 18.16
N ILE A 125 6.86 8.86 16.98
CA ILE A 125 7.61 8.34 15.83
C ILE A 125 9.10 8.29 16.17
N LEU A 126 9.63 9.34 16.80
CA LEU A 126 11.03 9.42 17.22
C LEU A 126 11.37 8.35 18.27
N LYS A 127 10.49 8.12 19.26
CA LYS A 127 10.66 7.08 20.28
C LYS A 127 10.62 5.67 19.70
N ILE A 128 9.73 5.41 18.75
CA ILE A 128 9.67 4.13 18.03
C ILE A 128 10.95 3.94 17.21
N ARG A 129 11.37 4.96 16.44
CA ARG A 129 12.62 4.94 15.67
C ARG A 129 13.83 4.61 16.55
N ALA A 130 13.94 5.24 17.72
CA ALA A 130 15.03 5.01 18.67
C ALA A 130 15.07 3.57 19.19
N LYS A 131 13.91 2.92 19.39
CA LYS A 131 13.85 1.50 19.80
C LYS A 131 14.35 0.56 18.71
N PHE A 132 14.02 0.82 17.44
CA PHE A 132 14.44 -0.02 16.32
C PHE A 132 15.87 0.27 15.84
N GLN A 133 16.47 1.36 16.29
CA GLN A 133 17.78 1.83 15.86
C GLN A 133 18.89 0.76 15.97
N ARG A 134 18.92 0.00 17.07
CA ARG A 134 19.93 -1.06 17.28
C ARG A 134 19.76 -2.22 16.30
N TYR A 135 18.52 -2.57 15.97
CA TYR A 135 18.21 -3.61 14.98
C TYR A 135 18.59 -3.14 13.57
N TYR A 136 18.24 -1.90 13.21
CA TYR A 136 18.65 -1.30 11.93
C TYR A 136 20.17 -1.21 11.79
N LEU A 137 20.91 -0.88 12.85
CA LEU A 137 22.36 -0.84 12.82
C LEU A 137 22.96 -2.21 12.53
N MET A 138 22.50 -3.25 13.24
CA MET A 138 22.98 -4.62 13.04
C MET A 138 22.70 -5.10 11.60
N TRP A 139 21.51 -4.82 11.08
CA TRP A 139 21.17 -5.13 9.69
C TRP A 139 22.02 -4.36 8.68
N ASN A 140 22.23 -3.06 8.87
CA ASN A 140 23.08 -2.27 7.96
C ASN A 140 24.53 -2.79 7.94
N VAL A 141 25.09 -3.16 9.10
CA VAL A 141 26.44 -3.75 9.17
C VAL A 141 26.50 -5.08 8.42
N PHE A 142 25.52 -5.98 8.65
CA PHE A 142 25.45 -7.25 7.92
C PHE A 142 25.31 -7.03 6.40
N TYR A 143 24.46 -6.09 6.00
CA TYR A 143 24.22 -5.75 4.60
C TYR A 143 25.47 -5.16 3.93
N MET A 144 26.24 -4.32 4.63
CA MET A 144 27.51 -3.81 4.13
C MET A 144 28.52 -4.93 3.87
N PHE A 145 28.67 -5.88 4.80
CA PHE A 145 29.55 -7.04 4.57
C PHE A 145 29.12 -7.82 3.34
N PHE A 146 27.82 -8.10 3.20
CA PHE A 146 27.27 -8.82 2.06
C PHE A 146 27.53 -8.09 0.73
N ILE A 147 27.32 -6.77 0.68
CA ILE A 147 27.62 -5.96 -0.51
C ILE A 147 29.11 -5.99 -0.85
N CYS A 148 29.99 -5.87 0.15
CA CYS A 148 31.44 -5.95 -0.07
C CYS A 148 31.86 -7.31 -0.62
N PHE A 149 31.28 -8.42 -0.13
CA PHE A 149 31.55 -9.75 -0.68
C PHE A 149 31.17 -9.86 -2.16
N ILE A 150 30.00 -9.33 -2.54
CA ILE A 150 29.57 -9.30 -3.94
C ILE A 150 30.53 -8.46 -4.79
N GLY A 151 30.92 -7.28 -4.30
CA GLY A 151 31.90 -6.41 -4.98
C GLY A 151 33.21 -7.12 -5.28
N ILE A 152 33.78 -7.81 -4.27
CA ILE A 152 35.04 -8.57 -4.43
C ILE A 152 34.89 -9.68 -5.48
N ILE A 153 33.76 -10.39 -5.49
CA ILE A 153 33.52 -11.45 -6.49
C ILE A 153 33.47 -10.87 -7.90
N LEU A 154 32.84 -9.72 -8.08
CA LEU A 154 32.77 -9.05 -9.38
C LEU A 154 34.14 -8.57 -9.83
N ASP A 155 34.92 -7.96 -8.94
CA ASP A 155 36.29 -7.52 -9.24
C ASP A 155 37.19 -8.69 -9.65
N LEU A 156 37.03 -9.86 -9.00
CA LEU A 156 37.72 -11.09 -9.40
C LEU A 156 37.29 -11.57 -10.78
N LEU A 157 36.01 -11.42 -11.14
CA LEU A 157 35.48 -11.78 -12.45
C LEU A 157 35.93 -10.81 -13.56
N VAL A 158 36.14 -9.53 -13.24
CA VAL A 158 36.79 -8.58 -14.18
C VAL A 158 38.22 -9.01 -14.48
N LEU A 159 38.93 -9.48 -13.45
CA LEU A 159 40.35 -9.79 -13.52
C LEU A 159 40.65 -11.13 -14.22
N SER A 160 39.72 -12.08 -14.18
CA SER A 160 39.83 -13.42 -14.78
C SER A 160 39.50 -13.44 -16.27
#